data_AF-A0A0S8AN48-F1
#
_entry.id   AF-A0A0S8AN48-F1
#
_cell.length_a   1.000
_cell.length_b   1.000
_cell.length_c   1.000
_cell.angle_alpha   90.00
_cell.angle_beta   90.00
_cell.angle_gamma   90.00
#
_symmetry.space_group_name_H-M   'P 1'
#
loop_
_entity.id
_entity.type
_entity.pdbx_description
1 polymer ?
#
loop_
_entity_poly.entity_id
_entity_poly.type
_entity_poly.pdbx_seq_one_letter_code
_entity_poly.pdbx_strand_id
1 'polypeptide(L)'
;MAAVITSQRTSTADELDEMTGMRFVQIARGGLLYDDWLIEVGKKISENHPAYPREGRIKGQNTWRCTECHGWDYKGKSGAYAKGIHYTGITGIRSYENRDPAEIVTILKNETHAFGDMLSEKDFDALALFISNGQVDVDRYIDRRTRKSKGDIANGGRIYLSTCTGCHGTDGKEITFYSGKSPEYLGTVANKNPWETLHKIRWGHPGAPMISLVFLDLKDQLDVVTFCQSLPQY
;
A
#
# COMPACT_ATOMS: atom_id res chain seq x y z
N MET A 1 -32.91 -31.39 10.91
CA MET A 1 -31.50 -31.03 10.69
C MET A 1 -31.48 -29.68 9.98
N ALA A 2 -31.08 -28.61 10.67
CA ALA A 2 -30.97 -27.28 10.06
C ALA A 2 -29.66 -27.23 9.26
N ALA A 3 -29.77 -26.96 7.97
CA ALA A 3 -28.62 -26.73 7.11
C ALA A 3 -27.99 -25.39 7.50
N VAL A 4 -26.79 -25.45 8.08
CA VAL A 4 -25.93 -24.28 8.27
C VAL A 4 -25.42 -23.91 6.88
N ILE A 5 -26.01 -22.87 6.28
CA ILE A 5 -25.44 -22.22 5.10
C ILE A 5 -24.25 -21.41 5.62
N THR A 6 -23.07 -22.00 5.59
CA THR A 6 -21.82 -21.24 5.71
C THR A 6 -21.72 -20.35 4.47
N SER A 7 -22.06 -19.07 4.63
CA SER A 7 -21.67 -18.03 3.67
C SER A 7 -20.15 -18.10 3.53
N GLN A 8 -19.68 -18.57 2.37
CA GLN A 8 -18.31 -18.38 1.96
C GLN A 8 -18.15 -16.87 1.79
N ARG A 9 -17.53 -16.22 2.79
CA ARG A 9 -17.14 -14.82 2.66
C ARG A 9 -16.23 -14.70 1.45
N THR A 10 -16.73 -14.01 0.44
CA THR A 10 -16.00 -13.59 -0.75
C THR A 10 -14.78 -12.78 -0.33
N SER A 11 -13.75 -12.79 -1.19
CA SER A 11 -12.48 -12.13 -0.88
C SER A 11 -12.63 -10.61 -0.90
N THR A 12 -11.75 -9.86 -0.24
CA THR A 12 -11.77 -8.38 -0.23
C THR A 12 -11.77 -7.74 -1.62
N ALA A 13 -11.29 -8.46 -2.63
CA ALA A 13 -11.35 -8.02 -4.03
C ALA A 13 -12.79 -8.04 -4.58
N ASP A 14 -13.60 -9.03 -4.23
CA ASP A 14 -14.98 -9.18 -4.71
C ASP A 14 -15.92 -8.13 -4.08
N GLU A 15 -15.59 -7.64 -2.87
CA GLU A 15 -16.37 -6.58 -2.21
C GLU A 15 -16.13 -5.18 -2.81
N LEU A 16 -14.98 -4.95 -3.48
CA LEU A 16 -14.67 -3.67 -4.13
C LEU A 16 -15.61 -3.36 -5.31
N ASP A 17 -16.01 -4.39 -6.05
CA ASP A 17 -16.84 -4.27 -7.26
C ASP A 17 -18.31 -3.90 -6.95
N GLU A 18 -18.75 -4.14 -5.72
CA GLU A 18 -20.10 -3.81 -5.24
C GLU A 18 -20.19 -2.46 -4.51
N MET A 19 -19.06 -1.75 -4.36
CA MET A 19 -19.02 -0.47 -3.64
C MET A 19 -19.67 0.66 -4.43
N THR A 20 -20.42 1.52 -3.74
CA THR A 20 -20.89 2.79 -4.34
C THR A 20 -19.67 3.64 -4.72
N GLY A 21 -19.79 4.46 -5.79
CA GLY A 21 -18.67 5.27 -6.29
C GLY A 21 -18.02 6.19 -5.24
N MET A 22 -18.79 6.69 -4.25
CA MET A 22 -18.24 7.46 -3.14
C MET A 22 -17.40 6.62 -2.17
N ARG A 23 -17.80 5.37 -1.94
CA ARG A 23 -17.05 4.45 -1.08
C ARG A 23 -15.75 3.99 -1.76
N PHE A 24 -15.74 3.91 -3.09
CA PHE A 24 -14.53 3.66 -3.90
C PHE A 24 -13.49 4.79 -3.74
N VAL A 25 -13.90 6.05 -3.86
CA VAL A 25 -13.01 7.21 -3.63
C VAL A 25 -12.46 7.20 -2.20
N GLN A 26 -13.31 6.85 -1.23
CA GLN A 26 -12.92 6.80 0.18
C GLN A 26 -11.86 5.73 0.45
N ILE A 27 -12.02 4.51 -0.08
CA ILE A 27 -11.03 3.44 0.16
C ILE A 27 -9.71 3.73 -0.55
N ALA A 28 -9.75 4.37 -1.74
CA ALA A 28 -8.55 4.82 -2.42
C ALA A 28 -7.78 5.87 -1.61
N ARG A 29 -8.49 6.85 -1.03
CA ARG A 29 -7.91 7.80 -0.07
C ARG A 29 -7.28 7.09 1.14
N GLY A 30 -7.92 6.04 1.66
CA GLY A 30 -7.37 5.24 2.75
C GLY A 30 -6.03 4.58 2.43
N GLY A 31 -5.85 4.10 1.19
CA GLY A 31 -4.57 3.58 0.71
C GLY A 31 -3.48 4.65 0.67
N LEU A 32 -3.78 5.83 0.13
CA LEU A 32 -2.85 6.98 0.14
C LEU A 32 -2.45 7.40 1.57
N LEU A 33 -3.40 7.41 2.51
CA LEU A 33 -3.12 7.70 3.92
C LEU A 33 -2.24 6.62 4.58
N TYR A 34 -2.45 5.34 4.26
CA TYR A 34 -1.60 4.25 4.76
C TYR A 34 -0.14 4.41 4.29
N ASP A 35 0.04 4.85 3.04
CA ASP A 35 1.34 5.16 2.46
C ASP A 35 2.03 6.31 3.20
N ASP A 36 1.46 7.52 3.12
CA ASP A 36 2.01 8.73 3.74
C ASP A 36 0.90 9.76 4.04
N TRP A 37 0.23 9.59 5.18
CA TRP A 37 -0.83 10.50 5.61
C TRP A 37 -0.35 11.94 5.84
N LEU A 38 0.92 12.16 6.21
CA LEU A 38 1.45 13.51 6.46
C LEU A 38 1.42 14.33 5.16
N ILE A 39 1.83 13.73 4.04
CA ILE A 39 1.74 14.36 2.71
C ILE A 39 0.27 14.62 2.35
N GLU A 40 -0.59 13.62 2.52
CA GLU A 40 -2.01 13.70 2.12
C GLU A 40 -2.83 14.75 2.87
N VAL A 41 -2.46 15.07 4.12
CA VAL A 41 -3.12 16.11 4.92
C VAL A 41 -2.29 17.38 5.06
N GLY A 42 -1.14 17.46 4.37
CA GLY A 42 -0.26 18.63 4.37
C GLY A 42 0.37 18.94 5.73
N LYS A 43 0.54 17.93 6.60
CA LYS A 43 1.17 18.07 7.92
C LYS A 43 2.68 17.80 7.84
N LYS A 44 3.41 18.40 8.77
CA LYS A 44 4.86 18.22 8.92
C LYS A 44 5.18 17.92 10.37
N ILE A 45 5.90 16.83 10.61
CA ILE A 45 6.39 16.41 11.92
C ILE A 45 7.84 16.01 11.75
N SER A 46 8.74 16.53 12.58
CA SER A 46 10.18 16.28 12.43
C SER A 46 10.70 15.22 13.40
N GLU A 47 9.96 15.00 14.47
CA GLU A 47 10.24 14.11 15.57
C GLU A 47 9.89 12.67 15.21
N ASN A 48 10.45 11.72 15.95
CA ASN A 48 10.02 10.33 15.84
C ASN A 48 8.60 10.16 16.41
N HIS A 49 7.84 9.25 15.83
CA HIS A 49 6.58 8.79 16.42
C HIS A 49 6.85 8.22 17.84
N PRO A 50 6.09 8.60 18.88
CA PRO A 50 6.36 8.17 20.26
C PRO A 50 6.40 6.66 20.47
N ALA A 51 5.52 5.92 19.79
CA ALA A 51 5.49 4.45 19.80
C ALA A 51 6.55 3.79 18.87
N TYR A 52 7.37 4.56 18.16
CA TYR A 52 8.39 3.97 17.29
C TYR A 52 9.47 3.26 18.12
N PRO A 53 9.76 1.98 17.85
CA PRO A 53 10.57 1.14 18.74
C PRO A 53 12.04 1.56 18.74
N ARG A 54 12.72 1.30 19.86
CA ARG A 54 14.13 1.70 20.06
C ARG A 54 15.08 0.98 19.10
N GLU A 55 14.77 -0.27 18.73
CA GLU A 55 15.51 -1.04 17.73
C GLU A 55 15.31 -0.53 16.29
N GLY A 56 14.29 0.29 16.06
CA GLY A 56 13.97 0.86 14.75
C GLY A 56 15.03 1.85 14.28
N ARG A 57 15.43 1.73 13.01
CA ARG A 57 16.57 2.50 12.46
C ARG A 57 16.14 3.78 11.73
N ILE A 58 14.92 3.84 11.24
CA ILE A 58 14.34 5.04 10.62
C ILE A 58 14.13 6.14 11.66
N LYS A 59 14.16 7.40 11.21
CA LYS A 59 14.08 8.62 12.03
C LYS A 59 13.16 9.65 11.38
N GLY A 60 12.71 10.59 12.20
CA GLY A 60 11.87 11.72 11.84
C GLY A 60 10.52 11.32 11.27
N GLN A 61 10.01 12.12 10.34
CA GLN A 61 8.67 11.96 9.75
C GLN A 61 8.36 10.55 9.25
N ASN A 62 9.36 9.83 8.72
CA ASN A 62 9.14 8.49 8.16
C ASN A 62 8.70 7.46 9.22
N THR A 63 9.01 7.70 10.49
CA THR A 63 8.55 6.86 11.61
C THR A 63 7.04 6.96 11.88
N TRP A 64 6.35 7.95 11.29
CA TRP A 64 4.90 8.15 11.40
C TRP A 64 4.09 7.46 10.31
N ARG A 65 4.75 6.90 9.29
CA ARG A 65 4.07 6.24 8.17
C ARG A 65 3.57 4.87 8.61
N CYS A 66 2.32 4.53 8.28
CA CYS A 66 1.77 3.23 8.61
C CYS A 66 2.59 2.10 7.96
N THR A 67 3.05 2.35 6.72
CA THR A 67 3.94 1.45 5.98
C THR A 67 5.27 1.16 6.68
N GLU A 68 5.83 2.10 7.45
CA GLU A 68 7.10 1.87 8.16
C GLU A 68 6.95 0.83 9.27
N CYS A 69 5.85 0.87 10.03
CA CYS A 69 5.60 -0.09 11.11
C CYS A 69 4.93 -1.38 10.64
N HIS A 70 3.94 -1.27 9.74
CA HIS A 70 3.06 -2.38 9.34
C HIS A 70 3.44 -3.00 7.98
N GLY A 71 4.39 -2.40 7.26
CA GLY A 71 4.95 -2.91 6.02
C GLY A 71 4.09 -2.67 4.79
N TRP A 72 4.73 -2.58 3.63
CA TRP A 72 4.06 -2.52 2.33
C TRP A 72 3.30 -3.80 1.96
N ASP A 73 3.70 -4.92 2.55
CA ASP A 73 3.05 -6.22 2.38
C ASP A 73 1.99 -6.50 3.45
N TYR A 74 1.68 -5.50 4.28
CA TYR A 74 0.69 -5.53 5.35
C TYR A 74 0.99 -6.52 6.49
N LYS A 75 2.20 -7.10 6.53
CA LYS A 75 2.57 -8.18 7.48
C LYS A 75 3.58 -7.75 8.56
N GLY A 76 4.11 -6.52 8.48
CA GLY A 76 5.06 -5.97 9.46
C GLY A 76 6.22 -6.94 9.73
N LYS A 77 6.47 -7.26 11.00
CA LYS A 77 7.53 -8.20 11.45
C LYS A 77 7.40 -9.62 10.90
N SER A 78 6.23 -10.02 10.43
CA SER A 78 5.99 -11.35 9.84
C SER A 78 6.15 -11.33 8.32
N GLY A 79 6.46 -10.17 7.75
CA GLY A 79 6.51 -9.91 6.32
C GLY A 79 7.89 -9.53 5.79
N ALA A 80 7.89 -8.60 4.84
CA ALA A 80 9.10 -8.10 4.17
C ALA A 80 10.02 -7.40 5.17
N TYR A 81 9.44 -6.88 6.25
CA TYR A 81 10.13 -6.18 7.34
C TYR A 81 10.47 -7.10 8.51
N ALA A 82 10.50 -8.43 8.32
CA ALA A 82 10.97 -9.38 9.33
C ALA A 82 12.44 -9.19 9.73
N LYS A 83 13.22 -8.46 8.92
CA LYS A 83 14.61 -8.08 9.18
C LYS A 83 14.99 -6.85 8.35
N GLY A 84 16.16 -6.29 8.63
CA GLY A 84 16.73 -5.17 7.85
C GLY A 84 16.45 -3.81 8.48
N ILE A 85 16.58 -2.75 7.69
CA ILE A 85 16.51 -1.37 8.19
C ILE A 85 15.11 -0.96 8.65
N HIS A 86 14.07 -1.57 8.10
CA HIS A 86 12.66 -1.33 8.42
C HIS A 86 12.10 -2.29 9.48
N TYR A 87 12.95 -3.11 10.12
CA TYR A 87 12.46 -3.99 11.18
C TYR A 87 12.10 -3.17 12.43
N THR A 88 10.85 -3.33 12.87
CA THR A 88 10.29 -2.68 14.06
C THR A 88 9.82 -3.68 15.13
N GLY A 89 9.68 -4.96 14.81
CA GLY A 89 9.05 -5.94 15.71
C GLY A 89 7.53 -5.74 15.89
N ILE A 90 6.91 -4.83 15.14
CA ILE A 90 5.47 -4.55 15.15
C ILE A 90 4.75 -5.48 14.15
N THR A 91 3.55 -5.96 14.51
CA THR A 91 2.74 -6.81 13.63
C THR A 91 2.15 -6.01 12.46
N GLY A 92 1.93 -6.67 11.34
CA GLY A 92 1.16 -6.08 10.24
C GLY A 92 -0.34 -5.95 10.54
N ILE A 93 -1.08 -5.45 9.55
CA ILE A 93 -2.52 -5.18 9.66
C ILE A 93 -3.42 -6.31 9.14
N ARG A 94 -2.87 -7.41 8.58
CA ARG A 94 -3.67 -8.52 8.01
C ARG A 94 -4.75 -9.09 8.94
N SER A 95 -4.55 -9.07 10.26
CA SER A 95 -5.54 -9.54 11.24
C SER A 95 -6.77 -8.62 11.41
N TYR A 96 -6.74 -7.43 10.78
CA TYR A 96 -7.83 -6.46 10.77
C TYR A 96 -8.68 -6.50 9.50
N GLU A 97 -8.39 -7.42 8.58
CA GLU A 97 -9.25 -7.67 7.43
C GLU A 97 -10.68 -8.02 7.90
N ASN A 98 -11.68 -7.40 7.28
CA ASN A 98 -13.10 -7.56 7.57
C ASN A 98 -13.53 -7.17 9.01
N ARG A 99 -12.71 -6.40 9.73
CA ARG A 99 -13.11 -5.80 11.02
C ARG A 99 -14.03 -4.62 10.80
N ASP A 100 -14.83 -4.28 11.80
CA ASP A 100 -15.64 -3.06 11.75
C ASP A 100 -14.70 -1.83 11.66
N PRO A 101 -14.82 -0.96 10.64
CA PRO A 101 -14.05 0.28 10.57
C PRO A 101 -14.13 1.13 11.85
N ALA A 102 -15.26 1.14 12.57
CA ALA A 102 -15.39 1.90 13.81
C ALA A 102 -14.45 1.39 14.93
N GLU A 103 -14.24 0.08 15.02
CA GLU A 103 -13.25 -0.53 15.94
C GLU A 103 -11.84 -0.08 15.57
N ILE A 104 -11.52 -0.05 14.27
CA ILE A 104 -10.21 0.39 13.77
C ILE A 104 -9.99 1.89 14.06
N VAL A 105 -11.00 2.75 13.89
CA VAL A 105 -10.89 4.18 14.24
C VAL A 105 -10.54 4.37 15.72
N THR A 106 -11.13 3.57 16.60
CA THR A 106 -10.82 3.62 18.04
C THR A 106 -9.35 3.28 18.31
N ILE A 107 -8.80 2.31 17.58
CA ILE A 107 -7.38 1.93 17.67
C ILE A 107 -6.47 3.03 17.12
N LEU A 108 -6.83 3.66 16.00
CA LEU A 108 -6.06 4.75 15.41
C LEU A 108 -6.02 6.00 16.31
N LYS A 109 -7.06 6.23 17.11
CA LYS A 109 -7.16 7.36 18.04
C LYS A 109 -6.56 7.08 19.43
N ASN A 110 -6.21 5.83 19.75
CA ASN A 110 -5.68 5.49 21.07
C ASN A 110 -4.30 6.10 21.32
N GLU A 111 -3.82 6.03 22.56
CA GLU A 111 -2.52 6.60 22.95
C GLU A 111 -1.31 5.99 22.24
N THR A 112 -1.45 4.79 21.66
CA THR A 112 -0.36 4.11 20.95
C THR A 112 -0.12 4.72 19.58
N HIS A 113 -1.16 4.88 18.75
CA HIS A 113 -1.04 5.53 17.44
C HIS A 113 -1.08 7.06 17.57
N ALA A 114 -1.77 7.56 18.59
CA ALA A 114 -1.88 8.96 18.94
C ALA A 114 -2.35 9.88 17.79
N PHE A 115 -3.04 9.37 16.77
CA PHE A 115 -3.45 10.19 15.62
C PHE A 115 -4.61 11.17 15.90
N GLY A 116 -5.25 11.07 17.08
CA GLY A 116 -6.41 11.86 17.55
C GLY A 116 -6.74 13.10 16.71
N ASP A 117 -6.15 14.24 17.04
CA ASP A 117 -6.45 15.52 16.36
C ASP A 117 -5.60 15.78 15.10
N MET A 118 -4.84 14.78 14.64
CA MET A 118 -3.96 14.88 13.47
C MET A 118 -4.65 14.49 12.16
N LEU A 119 -5.78 13.81 12.21
CA LEU A 119 -6.57 13.42 11.03
C LEU A 119 -8.00 13.91 11.19
N SER A 120 -8.67 14.26 10.08
CA SER A 120 -10.11 14.53 10.12
C SER A 120 -10.91 13.23 10.29
N GLU A 121 -12.16 13.31 10.74
CA GLU A 121 -13.03 12.12 10.82
C GLU A 121 -13.13 11.40 9.45
N LYS A 122 -13.17 12.15 8.35
CA LYS A 122 -13.18 11.57 7.00
C LYS A 122 -11.89 10.79 6.68
N ASP A 123 -10.75 11.26 7.17
CA ASP A 123 -9.47 10.58 6.98
C ASP A 123 -9.38 9.33 7.85
N PHE A 124 -9.89 9.38 9.08
CA PHE A 124 -10.03 8.19 9.92
C PHE A 124 -10.92 7.14 9.27
N ASP A 125 -12.11 7.54 8.79
CA ASP A 125 -13.04 6.62 8.14
C ASP A 125 -12.42 6.00 6.87
N ALA A 126 -11.70 6.80 6.07
CA ALA A 126 -11.01 6.33 4.88
C ALA A 126 -9.90 5.33 5.21
N LEU A 127 -9.02 5.66 6.16
CA LEU A 127 -7.92 4.80 6.58
C LEU A 127 -8.45 3.51 7.22
N ALA A 128 -9.48 3.58 8.06
CA ALA A 128 -10.11 2.41 8.67
C ALA A 128 -10.79 1.51 7.64
N LEU A 129 -11.49 2.10 6.65
CA LEU A 129 -12.07 1.35 5.53
C LEU A 129 -10.99 0.63 4.72
N PHE A 130 -9.86 1.28 4.42
CA PHE A 130 -8.73 0.65 3.76
C PHE A 130 -8.14 -0.49 4.59
N ILE A 131 -7.91 -0.27 5.89
CA ILE A 131 -7.39 -1.32 6.78
C ILE A 131 -8.38 -2.49 6.82
N SER A 132 -9.69 -2.28 6.81
CA SER A 132 -10.64 -3.38 6.83
C SER A 132 -10.76 -4.11 5.48
N ASN A 133 -10.89 -3.37 4.37
CA ASN A 133 -11.37 -3.91 3.09
C ASN A 133 -10.35 -3.73 1.94
N GLY A 134 -9.33 -2.89 2.09
CA GLY A 134 -8.37 -2.56 1.03
C GLY A 134 -7.15 -3.50 0.98
N GLN A 135 -6.96 -4.31 2.00
CA GLN A 135 -5.80 -5.21 2.04
C GLN A 135 -5.93 -6.37 1.05
N VAL A 136 -4.77 -6.88 0.61
CA VAL A 136 -4.68 -8.15 -0.14
C VAL A 136 -3.55 -9.00 0.42
N ASP A 137 -3.70 -10.33 0.39
CA ASP A 137 -2.59 -11.23 0.70
C ASP A 137 -1.60 -11.28 -0.47
N VAL A 138 -0.65 -10.36 -0.45
CA VAL A 138 0.34 -10.17 -1.51
C VAL A 138 1.22 -11.40 -1.78
N ASP A 139 1.38 -12.33 -0.82
CA ASP A 139 2.19 -13.54 -1.01
C ASP A 139 1.56 -14.54 -1.98
N ARG A 140 0.25 -14.42 -2.22
CA ARG A 140 -0.42 -15.19 -3.27
C ARG A 140 0.14 -14.83 -4.64
N TYR A 141 0.59 -13.59 -4.81
CA TYR A 141 0.85 -12.98 -6.12
C TYR A 141 2.30 -12.53 -6.34
N ILE A 142 3.03 -12.21 -5.28
CA ILE A 142 4.45 -11.85 -5.32
C ILE A 142 5.22 -12.92 -4.55
N ASP A 143 6.17 -13.58 -5.21
CA ASP A 143 7.06 -14.51 -4.53
C ASP A 143 7.99 -13.74 -3.60
N ARG A 144 7.84 -13.94 -2.28
CA ARG A 144 8.56 -13.18 -1.25
C ARG A 144 10.08 -13.36 -1.33
N ARG A 145 10.56 -14.53 -1.76
CA ARG A 145 11.99 -14.85 -1.79
C ARG A 145 12.69 -14.18 -2.96
N THR A 146 12.06 -14.20 -4.13
CA THR A 146 12.60 -13.69 -5.39
C THR A 146 12.12 -12.28 -5.71
N ARG A 147 11.10 -11.80 -4.99
CA ARG A 147 10.39 -10.53 -5.21
C ARG A 147 9.67 -10.45 -6.55
N LYS A 148 9.50 -11.56 -7.27
CA LYS A 148 8.87 -11.56 -8.59
C LYS A 148 7.35 -11.63 -8.49
N SER A 149 6.68 -10.73 -9.22
CA SER A 149 5.23 -10.81 -9.42
C SER A 149 4.90 -11.96 -10.36
N LYS A 150 3.73 -12.59 -10.16
CA LYS A 150 3.21 -13.73 -10.94
C LYS A 150 2.22 -13.30 -12.04
N GLY A 151 2.19 -12.02 -12.40
CA GLY A 151 1.28 -11.52 -13.43
C GLY A 151 1.70 -11.85 -14.85
N ASP A 152 0.84 -11.55 -15.81
CA ASP A 152 1.06 -11.63 -17.24
C ASP A 152 1.75 -10.36 -17.74
N ILE A 153 3.00 -10.51 -18.22
CA ILE A 153 3.80 -9.39 -18.71
C ILE A 153 3.18 -8.70 -19.95
N ALA A 154 2.53 -9.45 -20.84
CA ALA A 154 1.97 -8.90 -22.07
C ALA A 154 0.73 -8.05 -21.78
N ASN A 155 -0.15 -8.52 -20.89
CA ASN A 155 -1.28 -7.73 -20.43
C ASN A 155 -0.83 -6.49 -19.65
N GLY A 156 0.13 -6.66 -18.74
CA GLY A 156 0.72 -5.56 -17.97
C GLY A 156 1.33 -4.48 -18.86
N GLY A 157 1.99 -4.89 -19.94
CA GLY A 157 2.53 -3.97 -20.95
C GLY A 157 1.46 -3.19 -21.69
N ARG A 158 0.32 -3.81 -22.03
CA ARG A 158 -0.82 -3.09 -22.64
C ARG A 158 -1.32 -1.98 -21.72
N ILE A 159 -1.58 -2.31 -20.45
CA ILE A 159 -2.08 -1.35 -19.47
C ILE A 159 -1.04 -0.24 -19.23
N TYR A 160 0.22 -0.60 -18.97
CA TYR A 160 1.29 0.36 -18.72
C TYR A 160 1.47 1.34 -19.89
N LEU A 161 1.56 0.81 -21.11
CA LEU A 161 1.81 1.62 -22.30
C LEU A 161 0.65 2.58 -22.61
N SER A 162 -0.58 2.20 -22.29
CA SER A 162 -1.77 3.02 -22.48
C SER A 162 -2.02 4.04 -21.37
N THR A 163 -1.56 3.79 -20.15
CA THR A 163 -2.01 4.54 -18.96
C THR A 163 -0.88 5.22 -18.19
N CYS A 164 0.33 4.66 -18.18
CA CYS A 164 1.41 5.09 -17.30
C CYS A 164 2.50 5.91 -18.02
N THR A 165 2.64 5.71 -19.34
CA THR A 165 3.72 6.31 -20.16
C THR A 165 3.68 7.83 -20.23
N GLY A 166 2.50 8.44 -20.07
CA GLY A 166 2.37 9.90 -20.04
C GLY A 166 3.15 10.57 -18.90
N CYS A 167 3.47 9.83 -17.83
CA CYS A 167 4.27 10.34 -16.72
C CYS A 167 5.60 9.59 -16.53
N HIS A 168 5.60 8.26 -16.71
CA HIS A 168 6.79 7.43 -16.45
C HIS A 168 7.66 7.19 -17.69
N GLY A 169 7.19 7.52 -18.89
CA GLY A 169 7.84 7.16 -20.16
C GLY A 169 7.70 5.69 -20.50
N THR A 170 8.09 5.32 -21.73
CA THR A 170 8.02 3.93 -22.20
C THR A 170 9.03 3.00 -21.53
N ASP A 171 10.15 3.56 -21.05
CA ASP A 171 11.21 2.83 -20.34
C ASP A 171 11.17 3.01 -18.81
N GLY A 172 10.22 3.79 -18.30
CA GLY A 172 10.05 4.00 -16.86
C GLY A 172 11.05 4.98 -16.23
N LYS A 173 11.80 5.75 -17.02
CA LYS A 173 12.88 6.62 -16.53
C LYS A 173 12.57 8.12 -16.44
N GLU A 174 11.40 8.56 -16.89
CA GLU A 174 11.05 10.00 -16.89
C GLU A 174 10.97 10.59 -15.47
N ILE A 175 10.61 9.77 -14.48
CA ILE A 175 10.58 10.16 -13.07
C ILE A 175 11.71 9.44 -12.33
N THR A 176 12.59 10.22 -11.71
CA THR A 176 13.65 9.74 -10.83
C THR A 176 13.17 9.79 -9.37
N PHE A 177 13.04 8.64 -8.71
CA PHE A 177 12.59 8.54 -7.31
C PHE A 177 13.71 8.80 -6.29
N TYR A 178 14.95 8.61 -6.72
CA TYR A 178 16.14 9.00 -5.97
C TYR A 178 17.23 9.38 -6.96
N SER A 179 17.85 10.56 -6.78
CA SER A 179 18.82 11.14 -7.73
C SER A 179 20.27 11.06 -7.25
N GLY A 180 20.56 10.29 -6.21
CA GLY A 180 21.92 10.13 -5.70
C GLY A 180 22.80 9.22 -6.56
N LYS A 181 23.87 8.67 -5.96
CA LYS A 181 24.89 7.85 -6.68
C LYS A 181 24.34 6.61 -7.39
N SER A 182 23.15 6.16 -7.02
CA SER A 182 22.48 5.01 -7.62
C SER A 182 21.03 5.43 -7.89
N PRO A 183 20.75 6.08 -9.02
CA PRO A 183 19.43 6.60 -9.27
C PRO A 183 18.40 5.48 -9.29
N GLU A 184 17.20 5.77 -8.78
CA GLU A 184 16.11 4.81 -8.75
C GLU A 184 14.98 5.27 -9.66
N TYR A 185 14.63 4.39 -10.60
CA TYR A 185 13.54 4.53 -11.55
C TYR A 185 12.48 3.46 -11.30
N LEU A 186 11.44 3.42 -12.14
CA LEU A 186 10.33 2.49 -11.95
C LEU A 186 10.78 1.03 -11.98
N GLY A 187 11.65 0.66 -12.92
CA GLY A 187 12.22 -0.69 -12.96
C GLY A 187 13.03 -1.03 -11.71
N THR A 188 13.75 -0.07 -11.14
CA THR A 188 14.53 -0.23 -9.91
C THR A 188 13.62 -0.51 -8.72
N VAL A 189 12.61 0.34 -8.51
CA VAL A 189 11.66 0.22 -7.38
C VAL A 189 10.83 -1.05 -7.51
N ALA A 190 10.32 -1.38 -8.69
CA ALA A 190 9.52 -2.58 -8.94
C ALA A 190 10.27 -3.88 -8.61
N ASN A 191 11.60 -3.92 -8.82
CA ASN A 191 12.42 -5.07 -8.47
C ASN A 191 12.89 -5.06 -7.00
N LYS A 192 13.20 -3.88 -6.44
CA LYS A 192 13.67 -3.77 -5.05
C LYS A 192 12.53 -3.93 -4.04
N ASN A 193 11.39 -3.30 -4.29
CA ASN A 193 10.24 -3.25 -3.39
C ASN A 193 8.91 -3.42 -4.17
N PRO A 194 8.63 -4.64 -4.69
CA PRO A 194 7.41 -4.90 -5.47
C PRO A 194 6.12 -4.68 -4.67
N TRP A 195 6.19 -4.76 -3.34
CA TRP A 195 5.04 -4.54 -2.46
C TRP A 195 4.63 -3.06 -2.44
N GLU A 196 5.61 -2.14 -2.37
CA GLU A 196 5.35 -0.71 -2.54
C GLU A 196 4.84 -0.40 -3.94
N THR A 197 5.45 -0.98 -4.97
CA THR A 197 4.98 -0.80 -6.35
C THR A 197 3.54 -1.25 -6.52
N LEU A 198 3.18 -2.43 -6.00
CA LEU A 198 1.80 -2.89 -6.03
C LEU A 198 0.88 -1.95 -5.24
N HIS A 199 1.25 -1.55 -4.02
CA HIS A 199 0.44 -0.63 -3.22
C HIS A 199 0.15 0.67 -3.99
N LYS A 200 1.18 1.27 -4.60
CA LYS A 200 1.04 2.53 -5.34
C LYS A 200 0.27 2.36 -6.65
N ILE A 201 0.42 1.23 -7.35
CA ILE A 201 -0.43 0.91 -8.51
C ILE A 201 -1.90 0.79 -8.08
N ARG A 202 -2.15 0.19 -6.91
CA ARG A 202 -3.52 0.04 -6.38
C ARG A 202 -4.11 1.38 -5.97
N TRP A 203 -3.38 2.20 -5.23
CA TRP A 203 -3.99 3.33 -4.51
C TRP A 203 -3.56 4.71 -4.99
N GLY A 204 -2.54 4.79 -5.84
CA GLY A 204 -1.90 6.04 -6.26
C GLY A 204 -0.66 6.37 -5.43
N HIS A 205 -0.15 7.60 -5.55
CA HIS A 205 1.03 8.07 -4.83
C HIS A 205 0.71 9.36 -4.08
N PRO A 206 0.98 9.45 -2.77
CA PRO A 206 0.70 10.65 -2.00
C PRO A 206 1.32 11.94 -2.56
N GLY A 207 0.54 13.00 -2.68
CA GLY A 207 1.02 14.30 -3.16
C GLY A 207 1.44 14.36 -4.64
N ALA A 208 1.16 13.31 -5.43
CA ALA A 208 1.39 13.29 -6.87
C ALA A 208 0.10 12.86 -7.61
N PRO A 209 -0.14 13.30 -8.86
CA PRO A 209 -1.31 12.92 -9.64
C PRO A 209 -1.20 11.50 -10.22
N MET A 210 -0.60 10.55 -9.49
CA MET A 210 -0.53 9.15 -9.89
C MET A 210 -1.89 8.49 -9.64
N ILE A 211 -2.50 8.00 -10.70
CA ILE A 211 -3.83 7.39 -10.65
C ILE A 211 -3.82 6.07 -9.84
N SER A 212 -4.98 5.74 -9.29
CA SER A 212 -5.27 4.42 -8.70
C SER A 212 -5.81 3.47 -9.77
N LEU A 213 -5.32 2.22 -9.81
CA LEU A 213 -5.81 1.18 -10.71
C LEU A 213 -6.82 0.23 -10.06
N VAL A 214 -7.43 0.58 -8.93
CA VAL A 214 -8.43 -0.30 -8.27
C VAL A 214 -9.76 -0.43 -9.03
N PHE A 215 -9.93 0.30 -10.13
CA PHE A 215 -11.03 0.09 -11.08
C PHE A 215 -10.79 -1.10 -12.03
N LEU A 216 -9.56 -1.65 -12.03
CA LEU A 216 -9.22 -2.89 -12.70
C LEU A 216 -9.20 -4.02 -11.68
N ASP A 217 -9.34 -5.26 -12.14
CA ASP A 217 -9.20 -6.43 -11.28
C ASP A 217 -7.79 -6.52 -10.69
N LEU A 218 -7.68 -7.15 -9.52
CA LEU A 218 -6.37 -7.35 -8.86
C LEU A 218 -5.35 -8.05 -9.78
N LYS A 219 -5.81 -8.95 -10.65
CA LYS A 219 -4.95 -9.61 -11.64
C LYS A 219 -4.29 -8.60 -12.58
N ASP A 220 -5.06 -7.67 -13.14
CA ASP A 220 -4.54 -6.66 -14.05
C ASP A 220 -3.53 -5.72 -13.36
N GLN A 221 -3.79 -5.36 -12.10
CA GLN A 221 -2.86 -4.58 -11.28
C GLN A 221 -1.50 -5.31 -11.11
N LEU A 222 -1.53 -6.63 -10.91
CA LEU A 222 -0.34 -7.48 -10.77
C LEU A 222 0.41 -7.69 -12.08
N ASP A 223 -0.33 -7.75 -13.19
CA ASP A 223 0.22 -7.79 -14.54
C ASP A 223 1.06 -6.52 -14.77
N VAL A 224 0.56 -5.34 -14.39
CA VAL A 224 1.33 -4.08 -14.44
C VAL A 224 2.61 -4.15 -13.60
N VAL A 225 2.55 -4.67 -12.36
CA VAL A 225 3.77 -4.87 -11.54
C VAL A 225 4.80 -5.74 -12.29
N THR A 226 4.33 -6.81 -12.92
CA THR A 226 5.19 -7.74 -13.67
C THR A 226 5.87 -7.04 -14.85
N PHE A 227 5.13 -6.22 -15.58
CA PHE A 227 5.70 -5.41 -16.65
C PHE A 227 6.72 -4.39 -16.12
N CYS A 228 6.40 -3.67 -15.04
CA CYS A 228 7.32 -2.74 -14.41
C CYS A 228 8.65 -3.42 -14.00
N GLN A 229 8.61 -4.70 -13.59
CA GLN A 229 9.81 -5.46 -13.25
C GLN A 229 10.72 -5.78 -14.45
N SER A 230 10.20 -5.67 -15.68
CA SER A 230 10.96 -5.87 -16.93
C SER A 230 11.64 -4.59 -17.43
N LEU A 231 11.26 -3.42 -16.89
CA LEU A 231 11.82 -2.13 -17.28
C LEU A 231 13.29 -2.00 -16.84
N PRO A 232 14.09 -1.16 -17.53
CA PRO A 232 15.45 -0.85 -17.13
C PRO A 232 15.55 -0.39 -15.66
N GLN A 233 16.58 -0.84 -14.96
CA GLN A 233 16.85 -0.44 -13.56
C GLN A 233 17.84 0.71 -13.44
N TYR A 234 18.63 0.99 -14.49
CA TYR A 234 19.68 2.01 -14.56
C TYR A 234 19.76 2.56 -15.97
#